data_AF-A0A355WJB6-F1
#
_entry.id   AF-A0A355WJB6-F1
#
_cell.length_a   1.000
_cell.length_b   1.000
_cell.length_c   1.000
_cell.angle_alpha   90.00
_cell.angle_beta   90.00
_cell.angle_gamma   90.00
#
_symmetry.space_group_name_H-M   'P 1'
#
loop_
_entity.id
_entity.type
_entity.pdbx_description
1 polymer ?
#
loop_
_entity_poly.entity_id
_entity_poly.type
_entity_poly.pdbx_seq_one_letter_code
_entity_poly.pdbx_strand_id
1 'polypeptide(L)' 'MSLKVAIQMDPIDAININADSSFRIAEEAQARGHSLFYYTP' A
#
# COMPACT_ATOMS: atom_id res chain seq x y z
N MET A 1 -7.24 6.02 -15.89
CA MET A 1 -8.38 5.48 -15.11
C MET A 1 -7.90 5.25 -13.68
N SER A 2 -8.68 5.65 -12.68
CA SER A 2 -8.36 5.39 -11.27
C SER A 2 -8.89 4.00 -10.88
N LEU A 3 -8.04 3.18 -10.24
CA LEU A 3 -8.38 1.85 -9.74
C LEU A 3 -8.56 1.90 -8.23
N LYS A 4 -9.34 0.93 -7.70
CA LYS A 4 -9.38 0.63 -6.27
C LYS A 4 -8.42 -0.54 -6.01
N VAL A 5 -7.38 -0.30 -5.23
CA VAL A 5 -6.31 -1.27 -4.96
C VAL A 5 -6.41 -1.69 -3.49
N ALA A 6 -6.66 -2.98 -3.27
CA ALA A 6 -6.63 -3.57 -1.94
C ALA A 6 -5.22 -4.07 -1.62
N ILE A 7 -4.68 -3.70 -0.47
CA ILE A 7 -3.36 -4.07 0.02
C ILE A 7 -3.53 -4.90 1.30
N GLN A 8 -3.05 -6.15 1.25
CA GLN A 8 -2.87 -7.00 2.42
C GLN A 8 -1.39 -7.05 2.75
N MET A 9 -1.02 -6.74 3.98
CA MET A 9 0.35 -6.85 4.47
C MET A 9 0.35 -7.03 5.99
N ASP A 10 1.53 -7.30 6.55
CA ASP A 10 1.77 -7.23 8.00
C ASP A 10 1.34 -5.85 8.57
N PRO A 11 1.09 -5.73 9.88
CA PRO A 11 0.66 -4.48 10.50
C PRO A 11 1.53 -3.28 10.08
N ILE A 12 0.90 -2.28 9.45
CA ILE A 12 1.61 -1.11 8.88
C ILE A 12 2.36 -0.29 9.95
N ASP A 13 1.93 -0.39 11.22
CA ASP A 13 2.61 0.27 12.34
C ASP A 13 3.98 -0.33 12.66
N ALA A 14 4.26 -1.56 12.22
CA ALA A 14 5.50 -2.28 12.51
C ALA A 14 6.45 -2.38 11.31
N ILE A 15 6.10 -1.81 10.15
CA ILE A 15 6.93 -1.93 8.95
C ILE A 15 8.09 -0.92 8.93
N ASN A 16 9.19 -1.32 8.30
CA ASN A 16 10.25 -0.39 7.95
C ASN A 16 9.94 0.26 6.60
N ILE A 17 9.45 1.50 6.61
CA ILE A 17 9.08 2.28 5.42
C ILE A 17 10.20 2.35 4.36
N ASN A 18 11.46 2.30 4.79
CA ASN A 18 12.60 2.37 3.87
C ASN A 18 12.95 1.02 3.22
N ALA A 19 12.44 -0.09 3.75
CA ALA A 19 12.77 -1.45 3.31
C ALA A 19 11.56 -2.25 2.81
N ASP A 20 10.33 -1.83 3.13
CA ASP A 20 9.12 -2.57 2.79
C ASP A 20 8.68 -2.31 1.34
N SER A 21 8.74 -3.36 0.51
CA SER A 21 8.34 -3.28 -0.89
C SER A 21 6.82 -3.13 -1.08
N SER A 22 6.01 -3.68 -0.17
CA SER A 22 4.55 -3.57 -0.22
C SER A 22 4.11 -2.13 -0.01
N PHE A 23 4.76 -1.41 0.91
CA PHE A 23 4.55 0.00 1.14
C PHE A 23 4.93 0.85 -0.07
N ARG A 24 6.09 0.56 -0.70
CA ARG A 24 6.51 1.26 -1.92
C ARG A 24 5.52 1.10 -3.09
N ILE A 25 4.95 -0.09 -3.24
CA ILE A 25 3.92 -0.35 -4.26
C ILE A 25 2.64 0.45 -3.96
N ALA A 26 2.26 0.55 -2.68
CA ALA A 26 1.12 1.35 -2.26
C ALA A 26 1.32 2.85 -2.55
N GLU A 27 2.52 3.40 -2.27
CA GLU A 27 2.87 4.79 -2.60
C GLU A 27 2.78 5.06 -4.11
N GLU A 28 3.34 4.17 -4.94
CA GLU A 28 3.27 4.28 -6.40
C GLU A 28 1.83 4.25 -6.92
N ALA A 29 0.97 3.40 -6.33
CA ALA A 29 -0.44 3.36 -6.66
C ALA A 29 -1.14 4.69 -6.30
N GLN A 30 -0.83 5.29 -5.14
CA GLN A 30 -1.34 6.63 -4.80
C GLN A 30 -0.84 7.71 -5.76
N ALA A 31 0.45 7.70 -6.11
CA ALA A 31 1.05 8.66 -7.05
C ALA A 31 0.39 8.60 -8.43
N ARG A 32 -0.08 7.43 -8.87
CA ARG A 32 -0.84 7.22 -10.12
C ARG A 32 -2.32 7.57 -10.00
N GLY A 33 -2.77 8.06 -8.85
CA GLY A 33 -4.16 8.47 -8.59
C GLY A 33 -5.10 7.29 -8.32
N HIS A 34 -4.59 6.16 -7.84
CA HIS A 34 -5.42 5.04 -7.40
C HIS A 34 -5.84 5.21 -5.93
N SER A 35 -7.01 4.67 -5.58
CA SER A 35 -7.48 4.63 -4.19
C SER A 35 -7.02 3.35 -3.52
N LEU A 36 -6.47 3.47 -2.31
CA LEU A 36 -6.00 2.33 -1.53
C LEU A 36 -7.02 1.87 -0.50
N PHE A 37 -7.06 0.56 -0.26
CA PHE A 37 -7.76 -0.08 0.85
C PHE A 37 -6.79 -1.03 1.56
N TYR A 38 -6.52 -0.79 2.84
CA TYR A 38 -5.64 -1.64 3.65
C TYR A 38 -6.46 -2.57 4.54
N TYR A 39 -6.03 -3.83 4.65
CA TYR A 39 -6.61 -4.80 5.56
C TYR A 39 -5.54 -5.76 6.08
N THR A 40 -5.72 -6.22 7.32
CA THR A 40 -4.90 -7.28 7.92
C THR A 40 -5.48 -8.66 7.58
N PRO A 41 -4.67 -9.73 7.61
CA PRO A 41 -5.17 -11.11 7.63
C PRO A 41 -6.20 -11.36 8.75
#